data_AF-A0A1G7EC59-F1
#
_entry.id   AF-A0A1G7EC59-F1
#
_cell.length_a   1.000
_cell.length_b   1.000
_cell.length_c   1.000
_cell.angle_alpha   90.00
_cell.angle_beta   90.00
_cell.angle_gamma   90.00
#
_symmetry.space_group_name_H-M   'P 1'
#
loop_
_entity.id
_entity.type
_entity.pdbx_description
1 polymer ?
#
loop_
_entity_poly.entity_id
_entity_poly.type
_entity_poly.pdbx_seq_one_letter_code
_entity_poly.pdbx_strand_id
1 'polypeptide(L)'
;MARRADLKTKRRRVRDDGWRLPDALWAKMERLLPPRPKHPLGCHNPRVPDRAAMDAIFFILRTGCQWNALRETTICSSSSAHRRFQEWTRAGVFAAFW
;
A
#
# COMPACT_ATOMS: atom_id res chain seq x y z
N MET A 1 35.97 -14.44 -10.98
CA MET A 1 35.21 -13.48 -10.15
C MET A 1 33.96 -13.03 -10.91
N ALA A 2 32.86 -13.77 -10.80
CA ALA A 2 31.60 -13.41 -11.47
C ALA A 2 30.83 -12.41 -10.60
N ARG A 3 30.62 -11.19 -11.10
CA ARG A 3 29.74 -10.18 -10.49
C ARG A 3 28.33 -10.78 -10.38
N ARG A 4 27.80 -10.84 -9.15
CA ARG A 4 26.40 -11.15 -8.84
C ARG A 4 25.50 -10.25 -9.69
N ALA A 5 25.00 -10.80 -10.79
CA ALA A 5 24.04 -10.13 -11.64
C ALA A 5 22.72 -9.94 -10.87
N ASP A 6 22.34 -8.68 -10.76
CA ASP A 6 20.99 -8.12 -10.63
C ASP A 6 19.86 -9.17 -10.72
N LEU A 7 19.54 -9.78 -9.58
CA LEU A 7 18.26 -10.42 -9.37
C LEU A 7 17.28 -9.35 -8.89
N LYS A 8 16.98 -8.34 -9.72
CA LYS A 8 15.68 -7.67 -9.61
C LYS A 8 14.62 -8.72 -9.87
N THR A 9 14.14 -9.34 -8.80
CA THR A 9 12.93 -10.14 -8.77
C THR A 9 11.87 -9.43 -9.61
N LYS A 10 11.59 -9.94 -10.82
CA LYS A 10 10.42 -9.52 -11.60
C LYS A 10 9.22 -9.82 -10.71
N ARG A 11 8.70 -8.83 -9.97
CA ARG A 11 7.44 -8.97 -9.23
C ARG A 11 6.41 -9.48 -10.23
N ARG A 12 5.88 -10.68 -9.98
CA ARG A 12 4.81 -11.24 -10.81
C ARG A 12 3.67 -10.23 -10.78
N ARG A 13 3.25 -9.75 -11.96
CA ARG A 13 2.22 -8.72 -12.01
C ARG A 13 0.95 -9.23 -11.34
N VAL A 14 0.40 -8.46 -10.41
CA VAL A 14 -0.89 -8.78 -9.77
C VAL A 14 -2.00 -8.40 -10.76
N ARG A 15 -2.69 -9.39 -11.30
CA ARG A 15 -3.74 -9.20 -12.33
C ARG A 15 -5.10 -8.85 -11.71
N ASP A 16 -5.58 -9.66 -10.79
CA ASP A 16 -6.63 -9.45 -9.79
C ASP A 16 -6.75 -10.79 -9.07
N ASP A 17 -6.62 -10.82 -7.75
CA ASP A 17 -6.75 -12.06 -6.97
C ASP A 17 -7.90 -11.98 -5.98
N GLY A 18 -8.85 -11.07 -6.22
CA GLY A 18 -10.05 -10.91 -5.42
C GLY A 18 -9.87 -9.98 -4.23
N TRP A 19 -8.65 -9.73 -3.75
CA TRP A 19 -8.44 -8.88 -2.57
C TRP A 19 -7.32 -7.82 -2.72
N ARG A 20 -6.37 -7.98 -3.65
CA ARG A 20 -5.38 -6.93 -3.97
C ARG A 20 -5.82 -6.08 -5.15
N LEU A 21 -5.33 -4.86 -5.18
CA LEU A 21 -5.55 -3.96 -6.30
C LEU A 21 -4.66 -4.41 -7.49
N PRO A 22 -5.18 -4.57 -8.71
CA PRO A 22 -4.36 -4.88 -9.89
C PRO A 22 -3.22 -3.87 -10.12
N ASP A 23 -2.07 -4.30 -10.63
CA ASP A 23 -0.91 -3.40 -10.83
C ASP A 23 -1.21 -2.23 -11.78
N ALA A 24 -2.04 -2.46 -12.81
CA ALA A 24 -2.46 -1.41 -13.72
C ALA A 24 -3.31 -0.34 -13.03
N LEU A 25 -4.13 -0.75 -12.05
CA LEU A 25 -4.98 0.14 -11.27
C LEU A 25 -4.17 0.86 -10.19
N TRP A 26 -3.23 0.14 -9.57
CA TRP A 26 -2.24 0.72 -8.67
C TRP A 26 -1.44 1.84 -9.34
N ALA A 27 -0.94 1.63 -10.55
CA ALA A 27 -0.15 2.64 -11.26
C ALA A 27 -0.93 3.95 -11.51
N LYS A 28 -2.27 3.89 -11.58
CA LYS A 28 -3.13 5.07 -11.66
C LYS A 28 -3.33 5.72 -10.29
N MET A 29 -3.64 4.91 -9.26
CA MET A 29 -3.83 5.41 -7.89
C MET A 29 -2.56 6.02 -7.30
N GLU A 30 -1.40 5.41 -7.54
CA GLU A 30 -0.10 5.86 -7.01
C GLU A 30 0.22 7.31 -7.38
N ARG A 31 -0.24 7.76 -8.56
CA ARG A 31 -0.05 9.13 -9.04
C ARG A 31 -0.88 10.17 -8.29
N LEU A 32 -1.97 9.75 -7.68
CA LEU A 32 -2.85 10.61 -6.88
C LEU A 32 -2.39 10.72 -5.43
N LEU A 33 -1.45 9.87 -5.00
CA LEU A 33 -1.04 9.85 -3.61
C LEU A 33 -0.29 11.13 -3.24
N PRO A 34 -0.59 11.71 -2.06
CA PRO A 34 0.14 12.87 -1.58
C PRO A 34 1.62 12.52 -1.37
N PRO A 35 2.53 13.49 -1.53
CA PRO A 35 3.95 13.27 -1.33
C PRO A 35 4.21 12.80 0.10
N ARG A 36 5.17 11.87 0.26
CA ARG A 36 5.55 11.39 1.58
C ARG A 36 6.13 12.53 2.40
N PRO A 37 5.67 12.76 3.63
CA PRO A 37 6.27 13.76 4.50
C PRO A 37 7.74 13.41 4.74
N LYS A 38 8.64 14.37 4.51
CA LYS A 38 10.08 14.21 4.79
C LYS A 38 10.28 14.34 6.29
N HIS A 39 10.88 13.33 6.91
CA HIS A 39 11.23 13.43 8.33
C HIS A 39 12.66 13.96 8.49
N PRO A 40 12.88 15.09 9.21
CA PRO A 40 14.17 15.78 9.25
C PRO A 40 15.34 14.95 9.79
N LEU A 41 15.07 14.04 10.73
CA LEU A 41 16.12 13.28 11.43
C LEU A 41 16.30 11.84 10.93
N GLY A 42 15.42 11.32 10.07
CA GLY A 42 15.52 9.94 9.55
C GLY A 42 15.45 8.80 10.58
N CYS A 43 15.44 9.07 11.89
CA CYS A 43 15.49 8.08 12.98
C CYS A 43 14.19 7.35 13.29
N HIS A 44 13.13 7.54 12.49
CA HIS A 44 11.82 6.92 12.77
C HIS A 44 11.63 5.65 11.95
N ASN A 45 10.80 4.76 12.48
CA ASN A 45 10.42 3.55 11.75
C ASN A 45 9.95 3.89 10.34
N PRO A 46 10.47 3.20 9.31
CA PRO A 46 10.08 3.44 7.93
C PRO A 46 8.56 3.37 7.77
N ARG A 47 8.02 4.31 7.00
CA ARG A 47 6.61 4.29 6.59
C ARG A 47 6.33 3.00 5.83
N VAL A 48 5.23 2.33 6.17
CA VAL A 48 4.72 1.17 5.40
C VAL A 48 4.64 1.55 3.92
N PRO A 49 5.11 0.70 2.98
CA PRO A 49 5.01 0.97 1.56
C PRO A 49 3.57 1.29 1.17
N ASP A 50 3.35 2.35 0.38
CA ASP A 50 1.99 2.80 0.05
C ASP A 50 1.19 1.68 -0.66
N ARG A 51 1.85 0.86 -1.48
CA ARG A 51 1.25 -0.33 -2.10
C ARG A 51 0.67 -1.30 -1.06
N ALA A 52 1.44 -1.61 -0.02
CA ALA A 52 1.00 -2.53 1.03
C ALA A 52 -0.16 -1.93 1.84
N ALA A 53 -0.10 -0.63 2.15
CA ALA A 53 -1.21 0.03 2.82
C ALA A 53 -2.49 0.04 1.98
N MET A 54 -2.37 0.28 0.67
CA MET A 54 -3.51 0.24 -0.25
C MET A 54 -4.10 -1.17 -0.35
N ASP A 55 -3.26 -2.19 -0.54
CA ASP A 55 -3.69 -3.58 -0.59
C ASP A 55 -4.38 -4.00 0.72
N ALA A 56 -3.88 -3.55 1.88
CA ALA A 56 -4.52 -3.78 3.18
C ALA A 56 -5.89 -3.09 3.31
N ILE A 57 -6.02 -1.84 2.84
CA ILE A 57 -7.30 -1.12 2.84
C ILE A 57 -8.31 -1.84 1.94
N PHE A 58 -7.92 -2.22 0.73
CA PHE A 58 -8.78 -2.96 -0.19
C PHE A 58 -9.15 -4.34 0.31
N PHE A 59 -8.23 -5.05 0.97
CA PHE A 59 -8.54 -6.31 1.63
C PHE A 59 -9.67 -6.15 2.63
N ILE A 60 -9.59 -5.16 3.53
CA ILE A 60 -10.64 -4.89 4.53
C ILE A 60 -11.96 -4.52 3.84
N LEU A 61 -11.93 -3.62 2.85
CA LEU A 61 -13.14 -3.17 2.16
C LEU A 61 -13.82 -4.27 1.35
N ARG A 62 -13.05 -5.18 0.72
CA ARG A 62 -13.60 -6.29 -0.08
C ARG A 62 -14.08 -7.46 0.77
N THR A 63 -13.41 -7.75 1.88
CA THR A 63 -13.77 -8.88 2.76
C THR A 63 -14.77 -8.50 3.85
N GLY A 64 -14.91 -7.20 4.16
CA GLY A 64 -15.72 -6.73 5.28
C GLY A 64 -15.14 -7.10 6.65
N CYS A 65 -13.88 -7.52 6.73
CA CYS A 65 -13.26 -7.93 7.98
C CYS A 65 -13.04 -6.73 8.92
N GLN A 66 -12.94 -6.99 10.21
CA GLN A 66 -12.59 -5.94 11.18
C GLN A 66 -11.16 -5.45 10.95
N TRP A 67 -10.90 -4.16 11.15
CA TRP A 67 -9.57 -3.57 11.02
C TRP A 67 -8.49 -4.34 11.81
N ASN A 68 -8.80 -4.77 13.03
CA ASN A 68 -7.85 -5.51 13.87
C ASN A 68 -7.56 -6.92 13.38
N ALA A 69 -8.43 -7.53 12.56
CA ALA A 69 -8.19 -8.82 11.93
C ALA A 69 -7.10 -8.75 10.84
N LEU A 70 -6.77 -7.55 10.35
CA LEU A 70 -5.70 -7.35 9.37
C LEU A 70 -4.34 -7.88 9.86
N ARG A 71 -4.10 -7.92 11.17
CA ARG A 71 -2.85 -8.42 11.76
C ARG A 71 -2.49 -9.85 11.30
N GLU A 72 -3.49 -10.66 10.96
CA GLU A 72 -3.33 -12.04 10.53
C GLU A 72 -2.85 -12.15 9.06
N THR A 73 -2.92 -11.07 8.27
CA THR A 73 -2.62 -11.09 6.83
C THR A 73 -1.15 -10.86 6.49
N THR A 74 -0.32 -10.44 7.46
CA THR A 74 1.08 -10.01 7.27
C THR A 74 1.32 -8.84 6.29
N ILE A 75 0.26 -8.20 5.77
CA ILE A 75 0.38 -7.09 4.81
C ILE A 75 0.97 -5.84 5.50
N CYS A 76 0.27 -5.34 6.52
CA CYS A 76 0.74 -4.29 7.43
C CYS A 76 -0.12 -4.24 8.70
N SER A 77 0.26 -3.40 9.67
CA SER A 77 -0.56 -3.20 10.88
C SER A 77 -1.88 -2.49 10.56
N SER A 78 -2.93 -2.80 11.34
CA SER A 78 -4.25 -2.14 11.26
C SER A 78 -4.14 -0.63 11.43
N SER A 79 -3.34 -0.19 12.40
CA SER A 79 -3.05 1.22 12.67
C SER A 79 -2.40 1.93 11.48
N SER A 80 -1.50 1.26 10.77
CA SER A 80 -0.84 1.84 9.59
C SER A 80 -1.81 1.98 8.42
N ALA A 81 -2.60 0.93 8.15
CA ALA A 81 -3.63 0.96 7.10
C ALA A 81 -4.66 2.05 7.39
N HIS A 82 -5.17 2.12 8.63
CA HIS A 82 -6.20 3.09 9.00
C HIS A 82 -5.70 4.53 8.92
N ARG A 83 -4.48 4.80 9.38
CA ARG A 83 -3.86 6.13 9.25
C ARG A 83 -3.69 6.54 7.78
N ARG A 84 -3.34 5.61 6.90
CA ARG A 84 -3.24 5.86 5.45
C ARG A 84 -4.60 6.11 4.82
N PHE A 85 -5.61 5.33 5.19
CA PHE A 85 -6.97 5.56 4.75
C PHE A 85 -7.44 6.97 5.10
N GLN A 86 -7.28 7.42 6.34
CA GLN A 86 -7.67 8.78 6.74
C GLN A 86 -6.86 9.88 6.03
N GLU A 87 -5.56 9.68 5.83
CA GLU A 87 -4.70 10.63 5.10
C GLU A 87 -5.16 10.77 3.64
N TRP A 88 -5.40 9.66 2.96
CA TRP A 88 -5.77 9.64 1.55
C TRP A 88 -7.22 10.06 1.31
N THR A 89 -8.13 9.75 2.22
CA THR A 89 -9.50 10.28 2.20
C THR A 89 -9.51 11.80 2.34
N ARG A 90 -8.75 12.36 3.30
CA ARG A 90 -8.64 13.82 3.46
C ARG A 90 -7.96 14.51 2.28
N ALA A 91 -6.99 13.82 1.64
CA ALA A 91 -6.35 14.31 0.43
C ALA A 91 -7.22 14.11 -0.84
N GLY A 92 -8.43 13.54 -0.72
CA GLY A 92 -9.33 13.33 -1.85
C GLY A 92 -8.89 12.24 -2.82
N VAL A 93 -7.92 11.39 -2.47
CA VAL A 93 -7.36 10.35 -3.36
C VAL A 93 -8.46 9.44 -3.91
N PHE A 94 -9.35 8.96 -3.04
CA PHE A 94 -10.41 8.05 -3.45
C PHE A 94 -11.49 8.75 -4.28
N ALA A 95 -11.80 10.01 -3.96
CA ALA A 95 -12.77 10.80 -4.71
C ALA A 95 -12.25 11.20 -6.09
N ALA A 96 -10.96 11.48 -6.23
CA ALA A 96 -10.34 11.80 -7.52
C ALA A 96 -10.16 10.58 -8.44
N PHE A 97 -10.28 9.37 -7.88
CA PHE A 97 -10.11 8.13 -8.62
C PHE A 97 -11.41 7.56 -9.18
N TRP A 98 -12.55 7.96 -8.63
CA TRP A 98 -13.89 7.51 -9.02
C TRP A 98 -14.61 8.59 -9.81
#